data_AF-A0A3S1HVV6-F1
#
_entry.id   AF-A0A3S1HVV6-F1
#
_cell.length_a   1.000
_cell.length_b   1.000
_cell.length_c   1.000
_cell.angle_alpha   90.00
_cell.angle_beta   90.00
_cell.angle_gamma   90.00
#
_symmetry.space_group_name_H-M   'P 1'
#
loop_
_entity.id
_entity.type
_entity.pdbx_description
1 polymer ?
#
loop_
_entity_poly.entity_id
_entity_poly.type
_entity_poly.pdbx_seq_one_letter_code
_entity_poly.pdbx_strand_id
1 'polypeptide(L)' 'TELKNKAPAYAGTASGTIGLKQELGDGVASAPITDAVSALVNLGYSRDTAANAVAAALKTAGEDADAPKLIRFGLKELAR' A
#
# COMPACT_ATOMS: atom_id res chain seq x y z
N THR A 1 1.25 22.65 -19.02
CA THR A 1 1.02 21.95 -17.73
C THR A 1 0.66 20.51 -18.03
N GLU A 2 1.67 19.64 -18.01
CA GLU A 2 1.47 18.21 -18.24
C GLU A 2 1.28 17.50 -16.90
N LEU A 3 0.02 17.41 -16.47
CA LEU A 3 -0.43 16.42 -15.48
C LEU A 3 -1.64 15.71 -16.09
N LYS A 4 -1.36 14.82 -17.06
CA LYS A 4 -2.39 13.97 -17.63
C LYS A 4 -2.53 12.71 -16.79
N ASN A 5 -3.61 12.74 -16.03
CA ASN A 5 -4.48 11.61 -15.72
C ASN A 5 -3.89 10.49 -14.85
N LYS A 6 -4.21 10.64 -13.56
CA LYS A 6 -4.37 9.59 -12.55
C LYS A 6 -5.07 8.37 -13.18
N ALA A 7 -4.30 7.33 -13.50
CA ALA A 7 -4.88 6.05 -13.90
C ALA A 7 -5.43 5.35 -12.65
N PRO A 8 -6.66 4.79 -12.67
CA PRO A 8 -7.11 3.93 -11.59
C PRO A 8 -6.40 2.58 -11.73
N ALA A 9 -5.36 2.35 -10.95
CA ALA A 9 -4.60 1.10 -10.98
C ALA A 9 -5.27 -0.03 -10.18
N TYR A 10 -6.60 -0.18 -10.21
CA TYR A 10 -7.28 -1.24 -9.46
C TYR A 10 -8.42 -1.88 -10.26
N ALA A 11 -8.08 -2.53 -11.37
CA ALA A 11 -8.93 -3.52 -12.03
C ALA A 11 -8.31 -4.93 -11.87
N GLY A 12 -8.76 -5.67 -10.86
CA GLY A 12 -8.50 -7.11 -10.73
C GLY A 12 -8.15 -7.55 -9.31
N THR A 13 -8.99 -8.43 -8.75
CA THR A 13 -8.93 -8.96 -7.38
C THR A 13 -7.65 -9.77 -7.03
N ALA A 14 -6.82 -10.09 -8.02
CA ALA A 14 -5.46 -10.63 -7.86
C ALA A 14 -4.34 -9.64 -8.28
N SER A 15 -4.67 -8.57 -9.00
CA SER A 15 -3.71 -7.58 -9.52
C SER A 15 -3.37 -6.47 -8.54
N GLY A 16 -4.16 -6.25 -7.48
CA GLY A 16 -3.95 -5.10 -6.59
C GLY A 16 -2.63 -5.14 -5.80
N THR A 17 -2.11 -6.32 -5.43
CA THR A 17 -0.82 -6.41 -4.72
C THR A 17 0.38 -6.26 -5.65
N ILE A 18 0.27 -6.80 -6.87
CA ILE A 18 1.30 -6.69 -7.92
C ILE A 18 1.35 -5.25 -8.42
N GLY A 19 0.19 -4.64 -8.67
CA GLY A 19 0.02 -3.23 -8.99
C GLY A 19 0.64 -2.35 -7.90
N LEU A 20 0.33 -2.59 -6.63
CA LEU A 20 0.90 -1.79 -5.55
C LEU A 20 2.44 -1.90 -5.46
N LYS A 21 2.99 -3.11 -5.60
CA LYS A 21 4.45 -3.29 -5.57
C LYS A 21 5.13 -2.59 -6.75
N GLN A 22 4.50 -2.61 -7.92
CA GLN A 22 4.96 -1.84 -9.07
C GLN A 22 4.86 -0.34 -8.81
N GLU A 23 3.74 0.18 -8.33
CA GLU A 23 3.55 1.59 -7.99
C GLU A 23 4.57 2.08 -6.94
N LEU A 24 4.90 1.23 -5.97
CA LEU A 24 5.91 1.52 -4.96
C LEU A 24 7.34 1.49 -5.52
N GLY A 25 7.62 0.64 -6.50
CA GLY A 25 8.90 0.58 -7.23
C GLY A 25 9.07 1.76 -8.19
N ASP A 26 8.00 2.15 -8.87
CA ASP A 26 7.93 3.28 -9.81
C ASP A 26 7.83 4.64 -9.06
N GLY A 27 7.65 4.62 -7.75
CA GLY A 27 7.55 5.82 -6.91
C GLY A 27 6.26 6.62 -7.12
N VAL A 28 5.20 5.99 -7.64
CA VAL A 28 3.91 6.61 -7.94
C VAL A 28 2.81 6.22 -6.95
N ALA A 29 3.11 5.35 -5.97
CA ALA A 29 2.21 5.03 -4.87
C ALA A 29 1.82 6.28 -4.08
N SER A 30 0.60 6.33 -3.55
CA SER A 30 0.14 7.48 -2.77
C SER A 30 0.97 7.67 -1.49
N ALA A 31 1.04 8.90 -1.00
CA ALA A 31 1.79 9.22 0.22
C ALA A 31 1.37 8.36 1.43
N PRO A 32 0.06 8.16 1.73
CA PRO A 32 -0.35 7.30 2.83
C PRO A 32 0.17 5.86 2.74
N ILE A 33 0.25 5.31 1.53
CA ILE A 33 0.74 3.95 1.31
C ILE A 33 2.25 3.88 1.50
N THR A 34 2.97 4.83 0.89
CA THR A 34 4.43 4.91 1.00
C THR A 34 4.88 5.09 2.45
N ASP A 35 4.16 5.93 3.21
CA ASP A 35 4.40 6.16 4.64
C ASP A 35 4.13 4.90 5.46
N ALA A 36 3.02 4.20 5.20
CA ALA A 36 2.68 2.97 5.91
C ALA A 36 3.71 1.86 5.66
N VAL A 37 4.16 1.67 4.42
CA VAL A 37 5.21 0.70 4.10
C VAL A 37 6.53 1.07 4.80
N SER A 38 6.92 2.33 4.74
CA SER A 38 8.15 2.82 5.38
C SER A 38 8.10 2.63 6.89
N ALA A 39 6.96 2.89 7.53
CA ALA A 39 6.76 2.62 8.93
C ALA A 39 6.95 1.14 9.25
N LEU A 40 6.26 0.22 8.56
CA LEU A 40 6.40 -1.22 8.80
C LEU A 40 7.84 -1.71 8.57
N VAL A 41 8.57 -1.17 7.59
CA VAL A 41 9.99 -1.48 7.39
C VAL A 41 10.83 -1.03 8.59
N ASN A 42 10.57 0.16 9.13
CA ASN A 42 11.25 0.65 10.34
C ASN A 42 10.92 -0.16 11.59
N LEU A 43 9.80 -0.91 11.59
CA LEU A 43 9.46 -1.88 12.64
C LEU A 43 10.19 -3.23 12.47
N GLY A 44 10.95 -3.41 11.40
CA GLY A 44 11.76 -4.62 11.14
C GLY A 44 11.15 -5.60 10.14
N TYR A 45 10.05 -5.26 9.47
CA TYR A 45 9.49 -6.10 8.41
C TYR A 45 10.23 -5.86 7.08
N SER A 46 10.36 -6.91 6.25
CA SER A 46 10.90 -6.73 4.91
C SER A 46 9.99 -5.84 4.06
N ARG A 47 10.55 -5.14 3.06
CA ARG A 47 9.77 -4.29 2.15
C ARG A 47 8.65 -5.07 1.46
N ASP A 48 8.91 -6.30 1.03
CA ASP A 48 7.91 -7.16 0.39
C ASP A 48 6.77 -7.55 1.36
N THR A 49 7.13 -7.95 2.58
CA THR A 49 6.14 -8.29 3.62
C THR A 49 5.30 -7.08 4.00
N ALA A 50 5.92 -5.91 4.17
CA ALA A 50 5.24 -4.65 4.45
C ALA A 50 4.29 -4.25 3.31
N ALA A 51 4.73 -4.32 2.05
CA ALA A 51 3.90 -3.99 0.89
C ALA A 51 2.68 -4.92 0.78
N ASN A 52 2.85 -6.22 1.02
CA ASN A 52 1.75 -7.18 1.02
C ASN A 52 0.74 -6.90 2.15
N ALA A 53 1.24 -6.56 3.35
CA ALA A 53 0.39 -6.21 4.49
C ALA A 53 -0.43 -4.92 4.23
N VAL A 54 0.19 -3.89 3.65
CA VAL A 54 -0.51 -2.64 3.31
C VAL A 54 -1.53 -2.86 2.20
N ALA A 55 -1.26 -3.71 1.21
CA ALA A 55 -2.24 -4.08 0.20
C ALA A 55 -3.46 -4.81 0.79
N ALA A 56 -3.25 -5.71 1.77
CA ALA A 56 -4.34 -6.37 2.49
C ALA A 56 -5.10 -5.37 3.39
N ALA A 57 -4.39 -4.45 4.02
CA ALA A 57 -4.97 -3.37 4.81
C ALA A 57 -5.87 -2.45 3.96
N LEU A 58 -5.44 -2.05 2.76
CA LEU A 58 -6.22 -1.22 1.82
C LEU A 58 -7.56 -1.87 1.46
N LYS A 59 -7.57 -3.18 1.18
CA LYS A 59 -8.81 -3.94 0.91
C LYS A 59 -9.82 -3.85 2.05
N THR A 60 -9.34 -3.69 3.29
CA THR A 60 -10.18 -3.60 4.49
C THR A 60 -10.51 -2.16 4.85
N ALA A 61 -9.57 -1.24 4.68
CA ALA A 61 -9.65 0.14 5.14
C ALA A 61 -10.35 1.09 4.15
N GLY A 62 -10.43 0.70 2.86
CA GLY A 62 -10.95 1.51 1.77
C GLY A 62 -9.87 2.35 1.08
N GLU A 63 -10.21 2.90 -0.09
CA GLU A 63 -9.27 3.66 -0.96
C GLU A 63 -8.80 4.99 -0.34
N ASP A 64 -9.59 5.57 0.57
CA ASP A 64 -9.29 6.83 1.26
C ASP A 64 -8.63 6.62 2.64
N ALA A 65 -8.05 5.45 2.88
CA ALA A 65 -7.38 5.16 4.15
C ALA A 65 -6.12 6.02 4.34
N ASP A 66 -6.03 6.65 5.52
CA ASP A 66 -4.84 7.38 5.94
C ASP A 66 -3.71 6.43 6.41
N ALA A 67 -2.48 6.95 6.48
CA ALA A 67 -1.33 6.15 6.87
C ALA A 67 -1.50 5.48 8.26
N PRO A 68 -1.98 6.18 9.32
CA PRO A 68 -2.20 5.55 10.62
C PRO A 68 -3.17 4.36 10.58
N LYS A 69 -4.25 4.46 9.79
CA LYS A 69 -5.19 3.34 9.62
C LYS A 69 -4.52 2.18 8.88
N LEU A 70 -3.81 2.46 7.79
CA LEU A 70 -3.09 1.43 7.03
C LEU A 70 -2.02 0.72 7.86
N ILE A 71 -1.28 1.41 8.71
CA ILE A 71 -0.28 0.82 9.61
C ILE A 71 -0.96 -0.13 10.59
N ARG A 72 -2.05 0.30 11.24
CA ARG A 72 -2.77 -0.53 12.22
C ARG A 72 -3.36 -1.79 11.58
N PHE A 73 -4.01 -1.64 10.42
CA PHE A 73 -4.54 -2.79 9.70
C PHE A 73 -3.42 -3.69 9.18
N GLY A 74 -2.31 -3.12 8.67
CA GLY A 74 -1.16 -3.89 8.20
C GLY A 74 -0.53 -4.73 9.31
N LEU A 75 -0.34 -4.17 10.51
CA LEU A 75 0.12 -4.93 11.68
C LEU A 75 -0.87 -6.02 12.08
N LYS A 76 -2.18 -5.74 12.01
CA LYS A 76 -3.22 -6.75 12.25
C LYS A 76 -3.15 -7.89 11.23
N GLU A 77 -2.85 -7.61 9.98
CA GLU A 77 -2.67 -8.65 8.94
C GLU A 77 -1.39 -9.47 9.16
N LEU A 78 -0.30 -8.86 9.61
CA LEU A 78 0.98 -9.54 9.89
C LEU A 78 0.95 -10.43 11.14
N ALA A 79 0.04 -10.15 12.06
CA ALA A 79 -0.15 -10.94 13.28
C ALA A 79 -1.07 -12.16 13.08
N ARG A 80 -1.54 -12.41 11.86
CA ARG A 80 -2.39 -13.57 11.52
C ARG A 80 -1.58 -14.79 11.11
#